data_AF-G0QRB6-F1
#
_entry.id   AF-G0QRB6-F1
#
_cell.length_a   1.000
_cell.length_b   1.000
_cell.length_c   1.000
_cell.angle_alpha   90.00
_cell.angle_beta   90.00
_cell.angle_gamma   90.00
#
_symmetry.space_group_name_H-M   'P 1'
#
loop_
_entity.id
_entity.type
_entity.pdbx_description
1 polymer ?
#
loop_
_entity_poly.entity_id
_entity_poly.type
_entity_poly.pdbx_seq_one_letter_code
_entity_poly.pdbx_strand_id
1 'polypeptide(L)'
;MHNQDVDLDEIADKKINLEKWQNDLKNIKISKYDMNKLVMNFFLIEGYKEAAQRFQEETQTEISNFDLNSIQPRINIRQLILNGQIDEAINELNNFNQKILLENKDINFSIKLQKCIELIKKNEIDSAINYAQQELLTL
;
A
#
# COMPACT_ATOMS: atom_id res chain seq x y z
N MET A 1 34.97 -13.03 -21.84
CA MET A 1 34.31 -14.12 -21.08
C MET A 1 35.28 -14.58 -20.01
N HIS A 2 35.12 -14.07 -18.79
CA HIS A 2 35.74 -14.67 -17.61
C HIS A 2 34.67 -14.57 -16.52
N ASN A 3 33.85 -15.61 -16.44
CA ASN A 3 32.98 -15.82 -15.30
C ASN A 3 33.92 -16.02 -14.12
N GLN A 4 33.92 -15.07 -13.19
CA GLN A 4 34.38 -15.36 -11.84
C GLN A 4 33.30 -16.25 -11.25
N ASP A 5 33.56 -17.55 -11.28
CA ASP A 5 32.76 -18.56 -10.60
C ASP A 5 32.61 -18.11 -9.14
N VAL A 6 31.39 -17.69 -8.78
CA VAL A 6 31.01 -17.45 -7.41
C VAL A 6 31.07 -18.82 -6.75
N ASP A 7 32.06 -19.01 -5.88
CA ASP A 7 32.25 -20.23 -5.12
C ASP A 7 31.05 -20.44 -4.20
N LEU A 8 30.11 -21.29 -4.65
CA LEU A 8 28.86 -21.59 -3.96
C LEU A 8 29.11 -22.33 -2.63
N ASP A 9 30.32 -22.86 -2.41
CA ASP A 9 30.72 -23.51 -1.16
C ASP A 9 31.02 -22.50 -0.04
N GLU A 10 31.28 -21.22 -0.34
CA GLU A 10 31.50 -20.18 0.68
C GLU A 10 30.20 -19.76 1.41
N ILE A 11 29.05 -20.19 0.88
CA ILE A 11 27.70 -19.92 1.39
C ILE A 11 27.21 -21.08 2.27
N ALA A 12 27.88 -22.25 2.23
CA ALA A 12 27.51 -23.43 2.99
C ALA A 12 28.19 -23.43 4.38
N ASP A 13 27.37 -23.23 5.40
CA ASP A 13 27.66 -23.50 6.82
C ASP A 13 28.48 -22.45 7.61
N LYS A 14 28.21 -21.16 7.42
CA LYS A 14 28.52 -20.14 8.45
C LYS A 14 27.60 -20.32 9.66
N LYS A 15 27.90 -21.30 10.52
CA LYS A 15 27.39 -21.35 11.89
C LYS A 15 27.96 -20.15 12.66
N ILE A 16 27.21 -19.06 12.67
CA ILE A 16 27.58 -17.87 13.44
C ILE A 16 27.46 -18.23 14.92
N ASN A 17 28.57 -18.17 15.66
CA ASN A 17 28.56 -18.31 17.11
C ASN A 17 27.65 -17.22 17.72
N LEU A 18 26.76 -17.61 18.64
CA LEU A 18 25.82 -16.73 19.33
C LEU A 18 26.52 -15.50 19.93
N GLU A 19 27.68 -15.68 20.56
CA GLU A 19 28.44 -14.58 21.17
C GLU A 19 28.95 -13.58 20.12
N LYS A 20 29.43 -14.10 18.98
CA LYS A 20 29.87 -13.28 17.85
C LYS A 20 28.69 -12.51 17.26
N TRP A 21 27.55 -13.17 17.04
CA TRP A 21 26.33 -12.52 16.55
C TRP A 21 25.84 -11.42 17.49
N GLN A 22 25.84 -11.67 18.80
CA GLN A 22 25.44 -10.67 19.80
C GLN A 22 26.38 -9.46 19.83
N ASN A 23 27.69 -9.68 19.70
CA ASN A 23 28.65 -8.58 19.62
C ASN A 23 28.49 -7.77 18.34
N ASP A 24 28.31 -8.45 17.21
CA ASP A 24 28.04 -7.80 15.93
C ASP A 24 26.75 -6.98 15.99
N LEU A 25 25.68 -7.52 16.58
CA LEU A 25 24.40 -6.83 16.79
C LEU A 25 24.55 -5.57 17.67
N LYS A 26 25.32 -5.65 18.77
CA LYS A 26 25.60 -4.49 19.63
C LYS A 26 26.36 -3.38 18.92
N ASN A 27 27.18 -3.73 17.92
CA ASN A 27 27.96 -2.78 17.15
C ASN A 27 27.14 -2.08 16.06
N ILE A 28 25.97 -2.61 15.71
CA ILE A 28 25.05 -1.96 14.75
C ILE A 28 24.43 -0.73 15.42
N LYS A 29 24.69 0.44 14.87
CA LYS A 29 24.08 1.70 15.28
C LYS A 29 22.93 2.04 14.35
N ILE A 30 21.70 1.84 14.82
CA ILE A 30 20.51 2.31 14.13
C ILE A 30 20.19 3.71 14.67
N SER A 31 20.03 4.67 13.77
CA SER A 31 19.61 6.01 14.16
C SER A 31 18.19 5.96 14.72
N LYS A 32 17.98 6.59 15.89
CA LYS A 32 16.65 6.77 16.46
C LYS A 32 15.72 7.50 15.48
N TYR A 33 16.27 8.42 14.68
CA TYR A 33 15.53 9.14 13.65
C TYR A 33 14.99 8.20 12.57
N ASP A 34 15.82 7.30 12.05
CA ASP A 34 15.41 6.35 11.00
C ASP A 34 14.39 5.35 11.52
N MET A 35 14.56 4.90 12.77
CA MET A 35 13.58 4.04 13.44
C MET A 35 12.23 4.74 13.63
N ASN A 36 12.24 5.99 14.07
CA ASN A 36 11.01 6.77 14.22
C ASN A 36 10.32 6.97 12.87
N LYS A 37 11.06 7.27 11.80
CA LYS A 37 10.51 7.35 10.45
C LYS A 37 9.86 6.05 10.00
N LEU A 38 10.49 4.91 10.28
CA LEU A 38 9.95 3.61 9.90
C LEU A 38 8.63 3.30 10.62
N VAL A 39 8.60 3.52 11.94
CA VAL A 39 7.38 3.35 12.76
C VAL A 39 6.28 4.29 12.29
N MET A 40 6.64 5.53 11.99
CA MET A 40 5.69 6.52 11.50
C MET A 40 5.10 6.13 10.14
N ASN A 41 5.95 5.70 9.20
CA ASN A 41 5.51 5.21 7.90
C ASN A 41 4.54 4.02 8.02
N PHE A 42 4.79 3.11 8.97
CA PHE A 42 3.87 2.01 9.26
C PHE A 42 2.49 2.54 9.71
N PHE A 43 2.42 3.50 10.62
CA PHE A 43 1.14 4.10 11.04
C PHE A 43 0.40 4.76 9.87
N LEU A 44 1.12 5.45 8.97
CA LEU A 44 0.53 6.08 7.79
C LEU A 44 -0.01 5.05 6.79
N ILE A 45 0.71 3.96 6.54
CA ILE A 45 0.31 2.93 5.56
C ILE A 45 -0.88 2.13 6.07
N GLU A 46 -0.83 1.67 7.32
CA GLU A 46 -1.91 0.86 7.91
C GLU A 46 -3.14 1.70 8.27
N GLY A 47 -2.96 3.01 8.39
CA GLY A 47 -4.04 3.96 8.64
C GLY A 47 -4.32 4.21 10.12
N TYR A 48 -3.34 4.01 10.99
CA TYR A 48 -3.45 4.30 12.42
C TYR A 48 -3.28 5.79 12.70
N LYS A 49 -4.27 6.60 12.31
CA LYS A 49 -4.23 8.08 12.42
C LYS A 49 -3.92 8.58 13.83
N GLU A 50 -4.62 8.06 14.84
CA GLU A 50 -4.44 8.48 16.23
C GLU A 50 -3.06 8.12 16.77
N ALA A 51 -2.56 6.94 16.40
CA ALA A 51 -1.21 6.51 16.76
C ALA A 51 -0.15 7.39 16.08
N ALA A 52 -0.34 7.71 14.79
CA ALA A 52 0.54 8.62 14.06
C ALA A 52 0.61 10.02 14.71
N GLN A 53 -0.54 10.57 15.10
CA GLN A 53 -0.62 11.89 15.75
C GLN A 53 0.11 11.91 17.10
N ARG A 54 -0.17 10.94 17.98
CA ARG A 54 0.51 10.85 19.29
C ARG A 54 2.00 10.59 19.14
N PHE A 55 2.38 9.71 18.21
CA PHE A 55 3.77 9.42 17.95
C PHE A 55 4.51 10.64 17.39
N GLN A 56 3.86 11.48 16.58
CA GLN A 56 4.41 12.74 16.10
C GLN A 56 4.70 13.70 17.25
N GLU A 57 3.75 13.87 18.17
CA GLU A 57 3.89 14.72 19.36
C GLU A 57 5.08 14.29 20.23
N GLU A 58 5.24 12.97 20.42
CA GLU A 58 6.31 12.42 21.26
C GLU A 58 7.69 12.44 20.59
N THR A 59 7.76 12.20 19.27
CA THR A 59 9.04 12.00 18.57
C THR A 59 9.50 13.19 17.75
N GLN A 60 8.64 14.18 17.54
CA GLN A 60 8.87 15.33 16.65
C GLN A 60 9.23 14.90 15.22
N THR A 61 8.81 13.70 14.81
CA THR A 61 9.04 13.21 13.45
C THR A 61 8.22 14.05 12.46
N GLU A 62 8.90 14.72 11.53
CA GLU A 62 8.24 15.53 10.52
C GLU A 62 7.44 14.66 9.54
N ILE A 63 6.17 15.03 9.35
CA ILE A 63 5.29 14.48 8.32
C ILE A 63 4.51 15.65 7.73
N SER A 64 4.18 15.56 6.43
CA SER A 64 3.31 16.55 5.83
C SER A 64 1.89 16.45 6.40
N ASN A 65 1.25 17.59 6.65
CA ASN A 65 -0.17 17.60 7.01
C ASN A 65 -1.04 16.92 5.93
N PHE A 66 -0.58 16.90 4.68
CA PHE A 66 -1.21 16.17 3.60
C PHE A 66 -1.23 14.66 3.87
N ASP A 67 -0.10 14.06 4.26
CA ASP A 67 -0.03 12.61 4.52
C ASP A 67 -0.96 12.20 5.66
N LEU A 68 -1.01 12.98 6.75
CA LEU A 68 -1.92 12.74 7.88
C LEU A 68 -3.40 12.87 7.48
N ASN A 69 -3.72 13.88 6.67
CA ASN A 69 -5.09 14.09 6.19
C ASN A 69 -5.52 13.06 5.13
N SER A 70 -4.56 12.46 4.41
CA SER A 70 -4.81 11.43 3.40
C SER A 70 -5.18 10.06 4.00
N ILE A 71 -4.87 9.82 5.28
CA ILE A 71 -5.10 8.52 5.93
C ILE A 71 -6.59 8.16 5.89
N GLN A 72 -7.46 9.05 6.35
CA GLN A 72 -8.89 8.74 6.48
C GLN A 72 -9.55 8.47 5.12
N PRO A 73 -9.35 9.31 4.07
CA PRO A 73 -9.84 9.00 2.74
C PRO A 73 -9.36 7.64 2.21
N ARG A 74 -8.08 7.30 2.37
CA ARG A 74 -7.54 6.01 1.92
C ARG A 74 -8.20 4.82 2.63
N ILE A 75 -8.43 4.93 3.95
CA ILE A 75 -9.15 3.90 4.70
C ILE A 75 -10.57 3.75 4.19
N ASN A 76 -11.30 4.86 4.02
CA ASN A 76 -12.69 4.85 3.58
C ASN A 76 -12.83 4.24 2.18
N ILE A 77 -12.00 4.67 1.22
CA ILE A 77 -11.99 4.11 -0.14
C ILE A 77 -11.69 2.61 -0.10
N ARG A 78 -10.70 2.17 0.68
CA ARG A 78 -10.39 0.75 0.85
C ARG A 78 -11.59 -0.04 1.39
N GLN A 79 -12.28 0.48 2.40
CA GLN A 79 -13.46 -0.19 2.96
C GLN A 79 -14.61 -0.30 1.95
N LEU A 80 -14.88 0.76 1.20
CA LEU A 80 -15.90 0.74 0.15
C LEU A 80 -15.60 -0.31 -0.92
N ILE A 81 -14.33 -0.40 -1.35
CA ILE A 81 -13.89 -1.43 -2.31
C ILE A 81 -14.08 -2.84 -1.72
N LEU A 82 -13.63 -3.09 -0.49
CA LEU A 82 -13.75 -4.39 0.16
C LEU A 82 -15.21 -4.83 0.37
N ASN A 83 -16.11 -3.86 0.57
CA ASN A 83 -17.55 -4.11 0.72
C ASN A 83 -18.29 -4.25 -0.62
N GLY A 84 -17.60 -4.12 -1.76
CA GLY A 84 -18.21 -4.16 -3.09
C GLY A 84 -19.01 -2.90 -3.46
N GLN A 85 -18.84 -1.81 -2.72
CA GLN A 85 -19.47 -0.50 -2.93
C GLN A 85 -18.61 0.34 -3.89
N ILE A 86 -18.48 -0.13 -5.13
CA ILE A 86 -17.48 0.42 -6.08
C ILE A 86 -17.84 1.81 -6.57
N ASP A 87 -19.13 2.11 -6.74
CA ASP A 87 -19.57 3.43 -7.19
C ASP A 87 -19.28 4.51 -6.14
N GLU A 88 -19.55 4.21 -4.87
CA GLU A 88 -19.19 5.07 -3.75
C GLU A 88 -17.67 5.21 -3.63
N ALA A 89 -16.91 4.12 -3.82
CA ALA A 89 -15.46 4.17 -3.80
C ALA A 89 -14.89 5.09 -4.89
N ILE A 90 -15.43 5.03 -6.11
CA ILE A 90 -15.04 5.91 -7.22
C ILE A 90 -15.37 7.37 -6.91
N ASN A 91 -16.55 7.64 -6.33
CA ASN A 91 -16.94 9.00 -5.93
C ASN A 91 -16.00 9.57 -4.86
N GLU A 92 -15.71 8.80 -3.80
CA GLU A 92 -14.76 9.21 -2.76
C GLU A 92 -13.35 9.40 -3.31
N LEU A 93 -12.91 8.52 -4.22
CA LEU A 93 -11.61 8.65 -4.88
C LEU A 93 -11.53 9.94 -5.71
N ASN A 94 -12.56 10.25 -6.49
CA ASN A 94 -12.61 11.47 -7.30
C ASN A 94 -12.69 12.72 -6.42
N ASN A 95 -13.41 12.67 -5.28
CA ASN A 95 -13.46 13.75 -4.30
C ASN A 95 -12.08 14.01 -3.68
N PHE A 96 -11.31 12.96 -3.41
CA PHE A 96 -9.95 13.07 -2.88
C PHE A 96 -8.93 13.52 -3.94
N ASN A 97 -8.96 12.90 -5.12
CA ASN A 97 -8.09 13.25 -6.24
C ASN A 97 -8.70 12.78 -7.59
N GLN A 98 -9.25 13.75 -8.33
CA GLN A 98 -9.90 13.56 -9.64
C GLN A 98 -8.98 12.99 -10.73
N LYS A 99 -7.65 13.08 -10.57
CA LYS A 99 -6.70 12.69 -11.61
C LYS A 99 -6.24 11.24 -11.51
N ILE A 100 -6.43 10.56 -10.37
CA ILE A 100 -5.88 9.20 -10.16
C ILE A 100 -6.34 8.24 -11.25
N LEU A 101 -7.64 8.22 -11.57
CA LEU A 101 -8.19 7.33 -12.58
C LEU A 101 -7.88 7.77 -14.02
N LEU A 102 -7.57 9.04 -14.24
CA LEU A 102 -7.18 9.56 -15.56
C LEU A 102 -5.72 9.26 -15.87
N GLU A 103 -4.85 9.36 -14.88
CA GLU A 103 -3.40 9.16 -15.00
C GLU A 103 -3.02 7.68 -14.96
N ASN A 104 -3.80 6.84 -14.26
CA ASN A 104 -3.49 5.42 -14.08
C ASN A 104 -4.53 4.53 -14.76
N LYS A 105 -4.30 4.24 -16.05
CA LYS A 105 -5.19 3.41 -16.86
C LYS A 105 -5.41 2.00 -16.29
N ASP A 106 -4.38 1.39 -15.73
CA ASP A 106 -4.47 0.04 -15.15
C ASP A 106 -5.36 0.00 -13.91
N ILE A 107 -5.27 1.02 -13.05
CA ILE A 107 -6.14 1.17 -11.86
C ILE A 107 -7.58 1.43 -12.30
N ASN A 108 -7.77 2.29 -13.30
CA ASN A 108 -9.08 2.59 -13.87
C ASN A 108 -9.73 1.32 -14.45
N PHE A 109 -9.00 0.56 -15.25
CA PHE A 109 -9.48 -0.72 -15.76
C PHE A 109 -9.82 -1.69 -14.61
N SER A 110 -8.94 -1.82 -13.62
CA SER A 110 -9.14 -2.75 -12.49
C SER A 110 -10.37 -2.40 -11.66
N ILE A 111 -10.61 -1.12 -11.37
CA ILE A 111 -11.78 -0.70 -10.58
C ILE A 111 -13.10 -0.87 -11.37
N LYS A 112 -13.09 -0.60 -12.68
CA LYS A 112 -14.23 -0.90 -13.55
C LYS A 112 -14.51 -2.40 -13.63
N LEU A 113 -13.46 -3.22 -13.76
CA LEU A 113 -13.61 -4.67 -13.76
C LEU A 113 -14.19 -5.17 -12.44
N GLN A 114 -13.74 -4.63 -11.31
CA GLN A 114 -14.31 -4.96 -9.99
C GLN A 114 -15.81 -4.60 -9.93
N LYS A 115 -16.22 -3.44 -10.46
CA LYS A 115 -17.65 -3.08 -10.55
C LYS A 115 -18.44 -4.11 -11.36
N CYS A 116 -17.91 -4.54 -12.50
CA CYS A 116 -18.53 -5.59 -13.31
C CYS A 116 -18.69 -6.91 -12.53
N ILE A 117 -17.65 -7.32 -11.79
CA ILE A 117 -17.69 -8.51 -10.92
C ILE A 117 -18.78 -8.37 -9.83
N GLU A 118 -18.91 -7.19 -9.20
CA GLU A 118 -19.93 -6.96 -8.19
C GLU A 118 -21.36 -7.01 -8.76
N LEU A 119 -21.58 -6.53 -10.00
CA LEU A 119 -22.87 -6.70 -10.69
C LEU A 119 -23.20 -8.18 -10.93
N ILE A 120 -22.21 -8.97 -11.36
CA ILE A 120 -22.37 -10.42 -11.56
C ILE A 120 -22.68 -11.11 -10.22
N LYS A 121 -21.98 -10.76 -9.13
CA LYS A 121 -22.23 -11.30 -7.79
C LYS A 121 -23.63 -10.99 -7.26
N LYS A 122 -24.21 -9.85 -7.66
CA LYS A 122 -25.61 -9.47 -7.35
C LYS A 122 -26.65 -10.13 -8.27
N ASN A 123 -26.21 -10.97 -9.21
CA ASN A 123 -27.05 -11.62 -10.22
C ASN A 123 -27.72 -10.61 -11.20
N GLU A 124 -27.13 -9.43 -11.37
CA GLU A 124 -27.57 -8.38 -12.29
C GLU A 124 -26.85 -8.53 -13.65
N ILE A 125 -27.08 -9.65 -14.32
CA ILE A 125 -26.30 -10.06 -15.51
C ILE A 125 -26.46 -9.08 -16.68
N ASP A 126 -27.67 -8.61 -16.96
CA ASP A 126 -27.92 -7.67 -18.05
C ASP A 126 -27.18 -6.34 -17.84
N SER A 127 -27.19 -5.84 -16.60
CA SER A 127 -26.44 -4.65 -16.19
C SER A 127 -24.94 -4.85 -16.37
N ALA A 128 -24.42 -6.01 -15.97
CA ALA A 128 -23.00 -6.34 -16.10
C ALA A 128 -22.55 -6.38 -17.57
N ILE A 129 -23.35 -6.98 -18.46
CA ILE A 129 -23.04 -7.06 -19.90
C ILE A 129 -23.03 -5.66 -20.52
N ASN A 130 -24.08 -4.86 -20.26
CA ASN A 130 -24.14 -3.48 -20.76
C ASN A 130 -22.95 -2.66 -20.27
N TYR A 131 -22.63 -2.77 -18.98
CA TYR A 131 -21.50 -2.07 -18.38
C TYR A 131 -20.17 -2.48 -19.02
N ALA A 132 -19.92 -3.78 -19.22
CA ALA A 132 -18.70 -4.25 -19.86
C ALA A 132 -18.54 -3.73 -21.30
N GLN A 133 -19.64 -3.70 -22.07
CA GLN A 133 -19.64 -3.17 -23.44
C GLN A 133 -19.35 -1.68 -23.50
N GLN A 134 -19.90 -0.90 -22.57
CA GLN A 134 -19.76 0.56 -22.57
C GLN A 134 -18.44 1.02 -21.99
N GLU A 135 -17.96 0.37 -20.92
CA GLU A 135 -16.92 0.92 -20.05
C GLU A 135 -15.59 0.16 -20.07
N LEU A 136 -15.60 -1.13 -20.43
CA LEU A 136 -14.40 -1.99 -20.47
C LEU A 136 -13.90 -2.21 -21.90
N LEU A 137 -14.79 -2.35 -22.88
CA LEU A 137 -14.44 -2.60 -24.29
C LEU A 137 -13.99 -1.34 -25.05
N THR A 138 -14.29 -0.15 -24.51
CA THR A 138 -13.95 1.16 -25.11
C THR A 138 -12.61 1.73 -24.65
N LEU A 139 -11.91 1.03 -23.75
CA LEU A 139 -10.61 1.43 -23.18
C LEU A 139 -9.42 1.02 -24.07
#